data_AF-A0A920G5Q8-F1
#
_entry.id   AF-A0A920G5Q8-F1
#
_cell.length_a   1.000
_cell.length_b   1.000
_cell.length_c   1.000
_cell.angle_alpha   90.00
_cell.angle_beta   90.00
_cell.angle_gamma   90.00
#
_symmetry.space_group_name_H-M   'P 1'
#
loop_
_entity.id
_entity.type
_entity.pdbx_description
1 polymer ?
#
loop_
_entity_poly.entity_id
_entity_poly.type
_entity_poly.pdbx_seq_one_letter_code
_entity_poly.pdbx_strand_id
1 'polypeptide(L)' 'MLPSTEVLLDADTAPSVMGLIDMLEDLDDVQNVYTNADIPEDVLASL' A
#
# COMPACT_ATOMS: atom_id res chain seq x y z
N MET A 1 -0.07 3.58 -13.56
CA MET A 1 -1.32 4.38 -13.47
C MET A 1 -1.09 5.45 -12.41
N LEU A 2 -1.56 6.68 -12.58
CA LEU A 2 -1.45 7.73 -11.55
C LEU A 2 -2.85 8.05 -11.02
N PRO A 3 -3.07 8.00 -9.69
CA PRO A 3 -4.35 8.35 -9.11
C PRO A 3 -4.54 9.88 -9.15
N SER A 4 -5.80 10.33 -9.20
CA SER A 4 -6.13 11.76 -9.12
C SER A 4 -6.05 12.32 -7.69
N THR A 5 -6.04 11.45 -6.69
CA THR A 5 -6.07 11.78 -5.26
C THR A 5 -5.34 10.72 -4.47
N GLU A 6 -4.66 11.12 -3.40
CA GLU A 6 -3.93 10.22 -2.49
C GLU A 6 -4.64 10.13 -1.14
N VAL A 7 -4.41 9.04 -0.43
CA VAL A 7 -4.92 8.78 0.92
C VAL A 7 -3.75 8.50 1.84
N LEU A 8 -3.54 9.40 2.80
CA LEU A 8 -2.49 9.28 3.79
C LEU A 8 -2.83 8.16 4.79
N LEU A 9 -1.92 7.21 4.95
CA LEU A 9 -2.04 6.10 5.89
C LEU A 9 -1.29 6.40 7.20
N ASP A 10 -1.86 5.92 8.30
CA ASP A 10 -1.26 5.98 9.63
C ASP A 10 -0.65 4.63 10.02
N ALA A 11 0.02 4.60 11.17
CA ALA A 11 0.68 3.40 11.69
C ALA A 11 -0.29 2.24 12.00
N ASP A 12 -1.58 2.54 12.19
CA ASP A 12 -2.59 1.52 12.48
C ASP A 12 -3.07 0.84 11.17
N THR A 13 -3.18 1.60 10.09
CA THR A 13 -3.76 1.13 8.82
C THR A 13 -2.71 0.69 7.79
N ALA A 14 -1.53 1.29 7.79
CA ALA A 14 -0.44 0.97 6.85
C ALA A 14 -0.05 -0.52 6.85
N PRO A 15 0.13 -1.22 8.00
CA PRO A 15 0.50 -2.64 7.99
C PRO A 15 -0.55 -3.51 7.28
N SER A 16 -1.83 -3.20 7.46
CA SER A 16 -2.92 -3.97 6.86
C SER A 16 -3.01 -3.77 5.35
N VAL A 17 -2.80 -2.53 4.87
CA VAL A 17 -2.79 -2.22 3.44
C VAL A 17 -1.56 -2.82 2.76
N MET A 18 -0.38 -2.72 3.38
CA MET A 18 0.84 -3.36 2.86
C MET A 18 0.69 -4.87 2.77
N GLY A 19 0.17 -5.52 3.81
CA GLY A 19 -0.09 -6.97 3.78
C GLY A 19 -1.08 -7.38 2.68
N LEU A 20 -2.10 -6.55 2.40
CA LEU A 20 -3.01 -6.81 1.28
C LEU A 20 -2.29 -6.70 -0.08
N ILE A 21 -1.43 -5.69 -0.24
CA ILE A 21 -0.65 -5.50 -1.49
C ILE A 21 0.25 -6.73 -1.70
N ASP A 22 1.01 -7.12 -0.68
CA ASP A 22 1.90 -8.29 -0.75
C ASP A 22 1.13 -9.56 -1.13
N MET A 23 -0.01 -9.81 -0.49
CA MET A 23 -0.86 -10.96 -0.80
C MET A 23 -1.38 -10.96 -2.24
N LEU A 24 -1.63 -9.79 -2.82
CA LEU A 24 -2.09 -9.67 -4.21
C LEU A 24 -0.94 -9.87 -5.19
N GLU A 25 0.26 -9.40 -4.87
CA GLU A 25 1.46 -9.59 -5.70
C GLU A 25 1.95 -11.04 -5.73
N ASP A 26 1.66 -11.82 -4.68
CA ASP A 26 1.98 -13.26 -4.61
C ASP A 26 1.09 -14.14 -5.51
N LEU A 27 0.02 -13.60 -6.09
CA LEU A 27 -0.88 -14.37 -6.96
C LEU A 27 -0.31 -14.45 -8.39
N ASP A 28 -0.12 -15.67 -8.89
CA ASP A 28 0.44 -15.95 -10.23
C ASP A 28 -0.27 -15.20 -11.38
N ASP A 29 -1.57 -14.93 -11.22
CA ASP A 29 -2.42 -14.28 -12.23
C ASP A 29 -2.42 -12.75 -12.14
N VAL A 30 -1.89 -12.17 -11.06
CA VAL A 30 -1.87 -10.71 -10.85
C VAL A 30 -0.65 -10.13 -11.55
N GLN A 31 -0.89 -9.24 -12.50
CA GLN A 31 0.18 -8.65 -13.31
C GLN A 31 0.71 -7.33 -12.74
N ASN A 32 -0.16 -6.51 -12.12
CA ASN A 32 0.20 -5.22 -11.54
C ASN A 32 -0.77 -4.86 -10.42
N VAL A 33 -0.26 -4.28 -9.33
CA VAL A 33 -1.05 -3.66 -8.27
C VAL A 33 -0.81 -2.14 -8.31
N TYR A 34 -1.88 -1.35 -8.23
CA TYR A 34 -1.80 0.11 -8.15
C TYR A 34 -2.60 0.59 -6.96
N THR A 35 -2.06 1.56 -6.23
CA THR A 35 -2.69 2.13 -5.05
C THR A 35 -2.58 3.65 -5.12
N ASN A 36 -3.42 4.32 -4.33
CA ASN A 36 -3.28 5.72 -4.03
C ASN A 36 -2.91 5.96 -2.57
N ALA A 37 -2.36 4.93 -1.91
CA ALA A 37 -1.89 5.04 -0.54
C ALA A 37 -0.62 5.90 -0.51
N ASP A 38 -0.65 6.94 0.31
CA ASP A 38 0.51 7.73 0.68
C ASP A 38 0.94 7.27 2.08
N ILE A 39 2.15 6.73 2.20
CA ILE A 39 2.67 6.22 3.47
C ILE A 39 3.80 7.17 3.90
N PRO A 40 3.59 7.99 4.93
CA PRO A 40 4.63 8.86 5.48
C PRO A 40 5.89 8.08 5.88
N GLU A 41 7.07 8.69 5.71
CA GLU A 41 8.36 8.03 6.00
C GLU A 41 8.50 7.57 7.47
N ASP A 42 7.92 8.34 8.41
CA ASP A 42 7.92 8.01 9.83
C ASP A 42 7.04 6.79 10.14
N VAL A 43 5.91 6.66 9.45
CA VAL A 43 5.07 5.46 9.50
C VAL A 43 5.80 4.27 8.87
N LEU A 44 6.41 4.44 7.71
CA LEU A 44 7.13 3.38 7.00
C LEU A 44 8.32 2.85 7.83
N ALA A 45 9.02 3.73 8.54
CA ALA A 45 10.12 3.36 9.44
C ALA A 45 9.67 2.58 10.68
N SER A 46 8.36 2.53 10.96
CA SER A 46 7.77 1.83 12.10
C SER A 46 7.18 0.45 11.76
N LEU A 47 7.15 0.09 10.47
CA LEU A 47 6.71 -1.21 9.95
C LEU A 47 7.84 -2.25 10.01
#